data_AF-A0A5N5SYG3-F1
#
_entry.id   AF-A0A5N5SYG3-F1
#
_cell.length_a   1.000
_cell.length_b   1.000
_cell.length_c   1.000
_cell.angle_alpha   90.00
_cell.angle_beta   90.00
_cell.angle_gamma   90.00
#
_symmetry.space_group_name_H-M   'P 1'
#
loop_
_entity.id
_entity.type
_entity.pdbx_description
1 polymer ?
#
loop_
_entity_poly.entity_id
_entity_poly.type
_entity_poly.pdbx_seq_one_letter_code
_entity_poly.pdbx_strand_id
1 'polypeptide(L)'
;MVFRLLVLATFVCVTLADVIYPKVLLIYNTATYSDEAVDNYNQINSLADYFAGQDFEILGFPTNEFGKAEPGNGYDEIINQLKYVRPGDGFVAKLTFFQKIATNGNGDSPIFNFLKLTCPYVADTFETDIYYSPQSVEDVRWNFEKFLVGKDGKTYFRYHSSTTDPQDLIPDIESLLSA
;
A
#
# COMPACT_ATOMS: atom_id res chain seq x y z
N MET A 1 8.15 -12.62 14.13
CA MET A 1 8.88 -12.87 12.88
C MET A 1 9.43 -11.53 12.43
N VAL A 2 10.75 -11.34 12.43
CA VAL A 2 11.38 -10.02 12.18
C VAL A 2 11.55 -9.84 10.67
N PHE A 3 10.77 -8.94 10.07
CA PHE A 3 11.00 -8.51 8.69
C PHE A 3 12.07 -7.42 8.67
N ARG A 4 13.16 -7.67 7.94
CA ARG A 4 14.24 -6.71 7.72
C ARG A 4 13.93 -5.89 6.49
N LEU A 5 13.81 -4.58 6.65
CA LEU A 5 13.82 -3.63 5.54
C LEU A 5 15.12 -2.82 5.61
N LEU A 6 15.85 -2.72 4.49
CA LEU A 6 17.02 -1.84 4.39
C LEU A 6 16.54 -0.40 4.21
N VAL A 7 16.68 0.44 5.23
CA VAL A 7 16.64 1.90 5.10
C VAL A 7 18.08 2.40 5.00
N LEU A 8 18.38 3.14 3.92
CA LEU A 8 19.71 3.67 3.63
C LEU A 8 20.10 4.75 4.66
N ALA A 9 21.34 4.64 5.13
CA ALA A 9 22.07 5.47 6.09
C ALA A 9 21.86 5.12 7.59
N THR A 10 22.89 4.48 8.16
CA THR A 10 23.10 3.98 9.53
C THR A 10 22.64 2.54 9.83
N PHE A 11 23.60 1.71 10.29
CA PHE A 11 23.42 0.30 10.65
C PHE A 11 22.69 0.17 12.00
N VAL A 12 21.41 0.54 12.05
CA VAL A 12 20.50 0.14 13.11
C VAL A 12 19.52 -0.86 12.51
N CYS A 13 19.42 -2.05 13.10
CA CYS A 13 18.44 -3.04 12.69
C CYS A 13 17.08 -2.60 13.23
N VAL A 14 16.38 -1.77 12.46
CA VAL A 14 15.04 -1.28 12.81
C VAL A 14 14.01 -2.22 12.18
N THR A 15 13.11 -2.78 12.97
CA THR A 15 11.99 -3.59 12.46
C THR A 15 10.85 -2.67 12.02
N LEU A 16 9.91 -3.19 11.22
CA LEU A 16 8.67 -2.46 10.93
C LEU A 16 7.95 -2.05 12.24
N ALA A 17 8.08 -2.86 13.29
CA ALA A 17 7.55 -2.56 14.61
C ALA A 17 8.22 -1.34 15.27
N ASP A 18 9.52 -1.13 15.03
CA ASP A 18 10.29 -0.07 15.69
C ASP A 18 10.11 1.33 15.06
N VAL A 19 9.70 1.42 13.78
CA VAL A 19 9.42 2.72 13.11
C VAL A 19 7.94 3.10 13.18
N ILE A 20 7.07 2.09 13.20
CA ILE A 20 5.68 2.27 12.81
C ILE A 20 4.71 2.00 13.98
N TYR A 21 5.15 1.39 15.09
CA TYR A 21 4.28 1.17 16.26
C TYR A 21 4.49 2.21 17.36
N PRO A 22 3.41 2.59 18.08
CA PRO A 22 2.01 2.15 17.90
C PRO A 22 1.18 3.11 17.03
N LYS A 23 1.25 3.00 15.69
CA LYS A 23 0.38 3.75 14.76
C LYS A 23 -0.68 2.86 14.12
N VAL A 24 -1.79 3.48 13.71
CA VAL A 24 -2.76 2.92 12.76
C VAL A 24 -2.18 3.04 11.35
N LEU A 25 -2.27 1.98 10.54
CA LEU A 25 -1.65 1.94 9.22
C LEU A 25 -2.67 1.72 8.13
N LEU A 26 -2.55 2.51 7.07
CA LEU A 26 -3.24 2.23 5.82
C LEU A 26 -2.21 1.83 4.76
N ILE A 27 -2.26 0.56 4.37
CA ILE A 27 -1.28 -0.06 3.47
C ILE A 27 -1.89 -0.21 2.08
N TYR A 28 -1.20 0.32 1.07
CA TYR A 28 -1.55 0.20 -0.34
C TYR A 28 -0.54 -0.67 -1.10
N ASN A 29 -1.02 -1.49 -2.04
CA ASN A 29 -0.21 -1.85 -3.19
C ASN A 29 -0.34 -0.76 -4.26
N THR A 30 0.77 -0.18 -4.74
CA THR A 30 0.73 1.01 -5.60
C THR A 30 1.26 0.72 -7.01
N ALA A 31 0.80 1.53 -7.97
CA ALA A 31 1.32 1.55 -9.33
C ALA A 31 1.28 2.97 -9.91
N THR A 32 2.33 3.39 -10.61
CA THR A 32 2.45 4.74 -11.21
C THR A 32 1.66 4.92 -12.52
N TYR A 33 1.45 3.85 -13.29
CA TYR A 33 0.77 3.89 -14.59
C TYR A 33 -0.61 3.21 -14.59
N SER A 34 -1.20 2.92 -13.43
CA SER A 34 -2.60 2.45 -13.35
C SER A 34 -3.55 3.57 -13.76
N ASP A 35 -4.71 3.23 -14.31
CA ASP A 35 -5.69 4.23 -14.72
C ASP A 35 -6.18 5.08 -13.55
N GLU A 36 -6.27 4.47 -12.37
CA GLU A 36 -6.73 5.07 -11.11
C GLU A 36 -5.59 5.76 -10.33
N ALA A 37 -4.36 5.78 -10.84
CA ALA A 37 -3.19 6.24 -10.09
C ALA A 37 -3.30 7.70 -9.66
N VAL A 38 -3.74 8.58 -10.56
CA VAL A 38 -3.81 10.03 -10.27
C VAL A 38 -4.79 10.31 -9.15
N ASP A 39 -5.98 9.72 -9.21
CA ASP A 39 -7.01 9.93 -8.19
C ASP A 39 -6.58 9.34 -6.85
N ASN A 40 -6.06 8.11 -6.84
CA ASN A 40 -5.60 7.47 -5.60
C ASN A 40 -4.46 8.25 -4.94
N TYR A 41 -3.45 8.70 -5.68
CA TYR A 41 -2.35 9.47 -5.10
C TYR A 41 -2.81 10.84 -4.55
N ASN A 42 -3.76 11.51 -5.20
CA ASN A 42 -4.35 12.75 -4.67
C ASN A 42 -5.16 12.49 -3.40
N GLN A 43 -5.95 11.42 -3.37
CA GLN A 43 -6.71 11.01 -2.19
C GLN A 43 -5.79 10.60 -1.04
N ILE A 44 -4.70 9.88 -1.30
CA ILE A 44 -3.66 9.56 -0.32
C ILE A 44 -3.09 10.84 0.29
N ASN A 45 -2.73 11.82 -0.53
CA ASN A 45 -2.23 13.10 -0.02
C ASN A 45 -3.25 13.81 0.86
N SER A 46 -4.52 13.80 0.44
CA SER A 46 -5.62 14.42 1.21
C SER A 46 -5.81 13.73 2.56
N LEU A 47 -5.74 12.40 2.59
CA LEU A 47 -5.87 11.61 3.82
C LEU A 47 -4.68 11.82 4.76
N ALA A 48 -3.47 11.86 4.21
CA ALA A 48 -2.25 12.16 4.96
C ALA A 48 -2.30 13.54 5.60
N ASP A 49 -2.85 14.54 4.88
CA ASP A 49 -3.05 15.88 5.41
C ASP A 49 -4.13 15.94 6.49
N TYR A 50 -5.23 15.19 6.33
CA TYR A 50 -6.30 15.12 7.31
C TYR A 50 -5.83 14.55 8.66
N PHE A 51 -5.04 13.48 8.62
CA PHE A 51 -4.50 12.81 9.80
C PHE A 51 -3.11 13.30 10.22
N ALA A 52 -2.65 14.43 9.67
CA ALA A 52 -1.33 14.98 9.97
C ALA A 52 -1.18 15.25 11.48
N GLY A 53 -0.09 14.72 12.05
CA GLY A 53 0.21 14.85 13.49
C GLY A 53 -0.50 13.85 14.40
N GLN A 54 -1.28 12.92 13.84
CA GLN A 54 -1.89 11.80 14.59
C GLN A 54 -1.01 10.54 14.47
N ASP A 55 -1.29 9.53 15.29
CA ASP A 55 -0.62 8.22 15.24
C ASP A 55 -1.14 7.37 14.05
N PHE A 56 -1.07 7.93 12.85
CA PHE A 56 -1.50 7.34 11.59
C PHE A 56 -0.38 7.44 10.54
N GLU A 57 -0.25 6.42 9.70
CA GLU A 57 0.73 6.39 8.61
C GLU A 57 0.18 5.67 7.38
N ILE A 58 0.46 6.21 6.20
CA ILE A 58 0.13 5.55 4.92
C ILE A 58 1.39 4.93 4.35
N LEU A 59 1.34 3.63 4.04
CA LEU A 59 2.46 2.86 3.48
C LEU A 59 2.13 2.45 2.05
N GLY A 60 3.06 2.66 1.12
CA GLY A 60 2.92 2.24 -0.28
C GLY A 60 3.94 1.18 -0.66
N PHE A 61 3.44 0.08 -1.21
CA PHE A 61 4.24 -1.01 -1.74
C PHE A 61 4.04 -1.09 -3.26
N PRO A 62 4.98 -0.54 -4.04
CA PRO A 62 4.91 -0.64 -5.49
C PRO A 62 4.89 -2.11 -5.94
N THR A 63 4.07 -2.44 -6.94
CA THR A 63 4.04 -3.79 -7.54
C THR A 63 3.77 -3.71 -9.04
N ASN A 64 4.43 -4.59 -9.80
CA ASN A 64 4.30 -4.65 -11.26
C ASN A 64 3.51 -5.90 -11.73
N GLU A 65 2.65 -6.42 -10.86
CA GLU A 65 1.85 -7.63 -11.07
C GLU A 65 0.55 -7.37 -11.83
N PHE A 66 0.02 -6.15 -11.77
CA PHE A 66 -1.28 -5.76 -12.30
C PHE A 66 -1.10 -4.81 -13.48
N GLY A 67 -1.47 -5.22 -14.69
CA GLY A 67 -1.38 -4.42 -15.91
C GLY A 67 0.04 -4.01 -16.31
N LYS A 68 1.08 -4.54 -15.65
CA LYS A 68 2.47 -4.04 -15.73
C LYS A 68 2.57 -2.52 -15.51
N ALA A 69 1.75 -2.02 -14.59
CA ALA A 69 1.57 -0.59 -14.33
C ALA A 69 2.63 0.05 -13.43
N GLU A 70 3.66 -0.67 -13.01
CA GLU A 70 4.78 -0.14 -12.20
C GLU A 70 6.14 -0.50 -12.84
N PRO A 71 6.45 0.11 -14.00
CA PRO A 71 7.64 -0.23 -14.78
C PRO A 71 8.95 0.26 -14.12
N GLY A 72 8.90 1.24 -13.21
CA GLY A 72 10.09 1.76 -12.53
C GLY A 72 10.88 0.68 -11.79
N ASN A 73 12.19 0.60 -12.01
CA ASN A 73 13.07 -0.43 -11.46
C ASN A 73 13.42 -0.20 -9.99
N GLY A 74 13.30 1.04 -9.50
CA GLY A 74 13.65 1.39 -8.13
C GLY A 74 12.97 2.67 -7.67
N TYR A 75 13.18 3.00 -6.40
CA TYR A 75 12.56 4.15 -5.73
C TYR A 75 12.72 5.44 -6.52
N ASP A 76 13.93 5.77 -6.98
CA ASP A 76 14.20 7.02 -7.69
C ASP A 76 13.39 7.15 -9.00
N GLU A 77 13.25 6.05 -9.77
CA GLU A 77 12.44 6.06 -10.99
C GLU A 77 10.95 6.24 -10.69
N ILE A 78 10.43 5.57 -9.66
CA ILE A 78 9.03 5.65 -9.24
C ILE A 78 8.70 7.08 -8.79
N ILE A 79 9.54 7.69 -7.95
CA ILE A 79 9.32 9.07 -7.49
C ILE A 79 9.42 10.06 -8.66
N ASN A 80 10.36 9.86 -9.60
CA ASN A 80 10.45 10.69 -10.79
C ASN A 80 9.23 10.54 -11.72
N GLN A 81 8.68 9.34 -11.84
CA GLN A 81 7.45 9.08 -12.60
C GLN A 81 6.28 9.86 -11.98
N LEU A 82 6.10 9.79 -10.67
CA LEU A 82 5.07 10.55 -9.96
C LEU A 82 5.25 12.06 -10.14
N LYS A 83 6.48 12.54 -9.99
CA LYS A 83 6.79 13.96 -10.00
C LYS A 83 6.71 14.60 -11.38
N TYR A 84 7.09 13.89 -12.44
CA TYR A 84 7.29 14.48 -13.77
C TYR A 84 6.41 13.89 -14.86
N VAL A 85 5.71 12.78 -14.61
CA VAL A 85 4.94 12.08 -15.65
C VAL A 85 3.48 11.90 -15.26
N ARG A 86 3.20 11.16 -14.19
CA ARG A 86 1.84 10.84 -13.74
C ARG A 86 1.87 10.62 -12.22
N PRO A 87 1.31 11.52 -11.39
CA PRO A 87 0.50 12.69 -11.78
C PRO A 87 1.23 13.80 -12.55
N GLY A 88 2.54 13.98 -12.34
CA GLY A 88 3.30 15.06 -12.98
C GLY A 88 3.25 16.38 -12.21
N ASP A 89 3.64 17.47 -12.86
CA ASP A 89 3.58 18.86 -12.33
C ASP A 89 4.23 19.09 -10.96
N GLY A 90 5.28 18.33 -10.66
CA GLY A 90 5.99 18.43 -9.39
C GLY A 90 5.29 17.72 -8.23
N PHE A 91 4.32 16.83 -8.51
CA PHE A 91 3.60 16.06 -7.51
C PHE A 91 4.55 15.30 -6.57
N VAL A 92 4.23 15.32 -5.28
CA VAL A 92 4.93 14.58 -4.23
C VAL A 92 3.92 13.81 -3.43
N ALA A 93 4.02 12.49 -3.44
CA ALA A 93 3.10 11.64 -2.67
C ALA A 93 3.48 11.66 -1.18
N LYS A 94 2.49 11.82 -0.31
CA LYS A 94 2.60 11.89 1.16
C LYS A 94 2.35 10.51 1.78
N LEU A 95 3.15 9.54 1.36
CA LEU A 95 3.16 8.20 1.92
C LEU A 95 4.59 7.71 2.05
N THR A 96 4.81 6.76 2.94
CA THR A 96 6.11 6.08 3.04
C THR A 96 6.17 4.97 2.00
N PHE A 97 7.00 5.16 0.97
CA PHE A 97 7.25 4.13 -0.04
C PHE A 97 8.23 3.07 0.44
N PHE A 98 7.93 1.84 0.05
CA PHE A 98 8.80 0.69 0.23
C PHE A 98 9.39 0.27 -1.12
N GLN A 99 10.29 -0.71 -1.09
CA GLN A 99 10.79 -1.34 -2.30
C GLN A 99 9.66 -2.01 -3.07
N LYS A 100 9.80 -2.08 -4.39
CA LYS A 100 8.89 -2.82 -5.24
C LYS A 100 8.89 -4.30 -4.84
N ILE A 101 7.71 -4.87 -4.66
CA ILE A 101 7.54 -6.25 -4.20
C ILE A 101 6.49 -6.99 -5.04
N ALA A 102 6.47 -8.31 -4.90
CA ALA A 102 5.33 -9.12 -5.29
C ALA A 102 4.33 -9.18 -4.12
N THR A 103 3.06 -9.02 -4.45
CA THR A 103 1.93 -9.12 -3.53
C THR A 103 1.28 -10.50 -3.60
N ASN A 104 1.43 -11.21 -4.71
CA ASN A 104 0.79 -12.50 -5.00
C ASN A 104 1.75 -13.55 -5.60
N GLY A 105 1.26 -14.77 -5.73
CA GLY A 105 2.00 -15.90 -6.30
C GLY A 105 3.19 -16.37 -5.45
N ASN A 106 4.02 -17.24 -6.01
CA ASN A 106 5.13 -17.90 -5.27
C ASN A 106 6.20 -16.94 -4.72
N GLY A 107 6.21 -15.68 -5.17
CA GLY A 107 7.13 -14.65 -4.73
C GLY A 107 6.52 -13.66 -3.74
N ASP A 108 5.29 -13.89 -3.29
CA ASP A 108 4.57 -12.92 -2.48
C ASP A 108 5.33 -12.56 -1.20
N SER A 109 5.36 -11.25 -0.95
CA SER A 109 6.07 -10.73 0.20
C SER A 109 5.38 -11.22 1.48
N PRO A 110 6.15 -11.55 2.52
CA PRO A 110 5.55 -12.04 3.76
C PRO A 110 4.57 -11.06 4.43
N ILE A 111 4.71 -9.76 4.18
CA ILE A 111 3.76 -8.76 4.69
C ILE A 111 2.40 -8.90 3.99
N PHE A 112 2.37 -9.03 2.65
CA PHE A 112 1.11 -9.25 1.94
C PHE A 112 0.49 -10.62 2.27
N ASN A 113 1.30 -11.63 2.58
CA ASN A 113 0.77 -12.92 3.05
C ASN A 113 0.05 -12.78 4.37
N PHE A 114 0.64 -12.03 5.30
CA PHE A 114 0.00 -11.74 6.57
C PHE A 114 -1.32 -10.95 6.37
N LEU A 115 -1.29 -9.89 5.57
CA LEU A 115 -2.46 -9.03 5.32
C LEU A 115 -3.62 -9.80 4.67
N LYS A 116 -3.33 -10.64 3.67
CA LYS A 116 -4.33 -11.47 2.95
C LYS A 116 -4.97 -12.52 3.85
N LEU A 117 -4.24 -13.11 4.81
CA LEU A 117 -4.76 -14.18 5.67
C LEU A 117 -5.75 -13.70 6.75
N THR A 118 -5.71 -12.41 7.09
CA THR A 118 -6.49 -11.84 8.19
C THR A 118 -7.85 -11.28 7.78
N CYS A 119 -8.08 -11.03 6.49
CA CYS A 119 -9.31 -10.44 5.99
C CYS A 119 -9.80 -11.17 4.72
N PRO A 120 -11.13 -11.36 4.55
CA PRO A 120 -11.69 -11.94 3.34
C PRO A 120 -11.25 -11.17 2.09
N TYR A 121 -11.12 -11.88 0.98
CA TYR A 121 -10.90 -11.28 -0.33
C TYR A 121 -12.06 -10.34 -0.73
N VAL A 122 -11.76 -9.36 -1.60
CA VAL A 122 -12.67 -8.24 -1.90
C VAL A 122 -13.52 -8.43 -3.16
N ALA A 123 -13.23 -9.44 -4.00
CA ALA A 123 -14.00 -9.75 -5.21
C ALA A 123 -13.91 -11.23 -5.61
N ASP A 124 -14.97 -11.81 -6.16
CA ASP A 124 -15.03 -13.23 -6.56
C ASP A 124 -14.23 -13.56 -7.83
N THR A 125 -13.90 -12.54 -8.63
CA THR A 125 -13.20 -12.69 -9.91
C THR A 125 -11.88 -11.93 -9.91
N PHE A 126 -10.96 -12.40 -10.75
CA PHE A 126 -9.74 -11.67 -11.08
C PHE A 126 -9.97 -10.77 -12.28
N GLU A 127 -9.28 -9.63 -12.29
CA GLU A 127 -9.13 -8.81 -13.49
C GLU A 127 -8.32 -9.53 -14.57
N THR A 128 -8.35 -8.98 -15.78
CA THR A 128 -7.42 -9.40 -16.84
C THR A 128 -6.03 -8.78 -16.63
N ASP A 129 -5.02 -9.22 -17.40
CA ASP A 129 -3.66 -8.65 -17.33
C ASP A 129 -2.99 -8.79 -15.95
N ILE A 130 -3.07 -10.01 -15.43
CA ILE A 130 -2.43 -10.44 -14.19
C ILE A 130 -1.12 -11.17 -14.48
N TYR A 131 -0.04 -10.75 -13.84
CA TYR A 131 1.32 -11.20 -14.14
C TYR A 131 2.03 -11.82 -12.94
N TYR A 132 1.40 -12.82 -12.32
CA TYR A 132 1.97 -13.67 -11.28
C TYR A 132 1.38 -15.09 -11.36
N SER A 133 1.99 -16.03 -10.63
CA SER A 133 1.52 -17.42 -10.55
C SER A 133 2.05 -18.10 -9.27
N PRO A 134 1.32 -19.06 -8.68
CA PRO A 134 -0.08 -19.43 -8.98
C PRO A 134 -1.07 -18.37 -8.49
N GLN A 135 -2.33 -18.45 -8.95
CA GLN A 135 -3.42 -17.66 -8.39
C GLN A 135 -4.06 -18.37 -7.21
N SER A 136 -4.46 -17.60 -6.20
CA SER A 136 -5.10 -18.02 -4.97
C SER A 136 -6.30 -17.13 -4.66
N VAL A 137 -7.36 -17.69 -4.06
CA VAL A 137 -8.59 -16.97 -3.76
C VAL A 137 -8.34 -15.71 -2.91
N GLU A 138 -7.30 -15.70 -2.08
CA GLU A 138 -7.00 -14.56 -1.20
C GLU A 138 -6.16 -13.46 -1.84
N ASP A 139 -5.73 -13.64 -3.09
CA ASP A 139 -4.83 -12.71 -3.76
C ASP A 139 -5.36 -11.27 -3.82
N VAL A 140 -4.45 -10.30 -3.84
CA VAL A 140 -4.77 -8.92 -4.19
C VAL A 140 -5.33 -8.89 -5.61
N ARG A 141 -6.42 -8.17 -5.82
CA ARG A 141 -7.19 -8.18 -7.08
C ARG A 141 -6.64 -7.20 -8.10
N TRP A 142 -6.21 -6.02 -7.67
CA TRP A 142 -5.71 -4.99 -8.56
C TRP A 142 -4.81 -3.98 -7.84
N ASN A 143 -4.29 -3.00 -8.58
CA ASN A 143 -3.60 -1.84 -8.02
C ASN A 143 -4.50 -1.07 -7.04
N PHE A 144 -3.92 -0.48 -6.01
CA PHE A 144 -4.59 0.36 -5.00
C PHE A 144 -5.62 -0.35 -4.12
N GLU A 145 -5.45 -1.66 -3.91
CA GLU A 145 -6.13 -2.35 -2.81
C GLU A 145 -5.52 -1.90 -1.48
N LYS A 146 -6.36 -1.86 -0.43
CA LYS A 146 -6.05 -1.13 0.80
C LYS A 146 -6.27 -2.02 2.01
N PHE A 147 -5.34 -2.00 2.95
CA PHE A 147 -5.43 -2.76 4.20
C PHE A 147 -5.28 -1.79 5.37
N LEU A 148 -6.32 -1.69 6.20
CA LEU A 148 -6.28 -0.90 7.43
C LEU A 148 -5.84 -1.81 8.57
N VAL A 149 -4.81 -1.40 9.30
CA VAL A 149 -4.17 -2.17 10.37
C VAL A 149 -4.22 -1.34 11.65
N GLY A 150 -4.68 -1.95 12.74
CA GLY A 150 -4.75 -1.28 14.04
C GLY A 150 -3.39 -1.16 14.74
N LYS A 151 -3.35 -0.41 15.84
CA LYS A 151 -2.16 -0.27 16.69
C LYS A 151 -1.67 -1.60 17.30
N ASP A 152 -2.52 -2.63 17.34
CA ASP A 152 -2.18 -3.98 17.79
C ASP A 152 -1.53 -4.84 16.69
N GLY A 153 -1.47 -4.30 15.47
CA GLY A 153 -0.84 -4.91 14.32
C GLY A 153 -1.66 -5.92 13.56
N LYS A 154 -2.93 -6.04 13.89
CA LYS A 154 -3.86 -6.87 13.14
C LYS A 154 -4.54 -6.04 12.07
N THR A 155 -4.73 -6.66 10.91
CA THR A 155 -5.56 -6.10 9.85
C THR A 155 -6.99 -6.01 10.36
N TYR A 156 -7.51 -4.79 10.41
CA TYR A 156 -8.88 -4.48 10.76
C TYR A 156 -9.81 -4.73 9.59
N PHE A 157 -9.46 -4.22 8.41
CA PHE A 157 -10.29 -4.34 7.22
C PHE A 157 -9.46 -4.25 5.93
N ARG A 158 -10.03 -4.82 4.85
CA ARG A 158 -9.46 -4.87 3.51
C ARG A 158 -10.45 -4.25 2.53
N TYR A 159 -10.04 -3.18 1.84
CA TYR A 159 -10.89 -2.38 0.97
C TYR A 159 -10.56 -2.61 -0.49
N HIS A 160 -11.59 -2.66 -1.32
CA HIS A 160 -11.46 -2.80 -2.76
C HIS A 160 -10.73 -1.60 -3.38
N SER A 161 -10.05 -1.82 -4.49
CA SER A 161 -9.34 -0.76 -5.21
C SER A 161 -10.29 0.31 -5.77
N SER A 162 -11.38 -0.11 -6.42
CA SER A 162 -12.27 0.76 -7.19
C SER A 162 -13.63 1.10 -6.56
N THR A 163 -14.08 0.39 -5.51
CA THR A 163 -15.43 0.60 -4.92
C THR A 163 -15.42 1.29 -3.57
N THR A 164 -14.24 1.70 -3.09
CA THR A 164 -14.09 2.41 -1.82
C THR A 164 -13.26 3.66 -2.04
N ASP A 165 -13.87 4.83 -1.84
CA ASP A 165 -13.15 6.10 -1.83
C ASP A 165 -12.34 6.18 -0.52
N PRO A 166 -11.04 6.55 -0.55
CA PRO A 166 -10.25 6.76 0.66
C PRO A 166 -10.88 7.70 1.70
N GLN A 167 -11.75 8.63 1.32
CA GLN A 167 -12.48 9.46 2.28
C GLN A 167 -13.48 8.66 3.12
N ASP A 168 -14.05 7.58 2.58
CA ASP A 168 -14.97 6.69 3.30
C ASP A 168 -14.26 5.90 4.40
N LEU A 169 -12.92 5.87 4.41
CA LEU A 169 -12.10 5.20 5.43
C LEU A 169 -11.90 6.07 6.68
N ILE A 170 -12.20 7.37 6.62
CA ILE A 170 -11.96 8.30 7.75
C ILE A 170 -12.61 7.79 9.05
N PRO A 171 -13.90 7.38 9.08
CA PRO A 171 -14.52 6.91 10.32
C PRO A 171 -13.85 5.66 10.91
N ASP A 172 -13.41 4.72 10.05
CA ASP A 172 -12.72 3.51 10.48
C ASP A 172 -11.35 3.84 11.06
N ILE A 173 -10.61 4.76 10.43
CA ILE A 173 -9.30 5.23 10.92
C ILE A 173 -9.46 5.96 12.26
N GLU A 174 -10.42 6.87 12.39
CA GLU A 174 -10.70 7.58 13.64
C GLU A 174 -11.06 6.62 14.78
N SER A 175 -11.88 5.61 14.48
CA SER A 175 -12.24 4.55 15.42
C SER A 175 -10.99 3.86 15.97
N LEU A 176 -10.07 3.44 15.10
CA LEU A 176 -8.83 2.77 15.50
C LEU A 176 -7.82 3.69 16.19
N LEU A 177 -7.84 4.99 15.89
CA LEU A 177 -6.98 5.97 16.56
C LEU A 177 -7.43 6.22 18.01
N SER A 178 -8.74 6.13 18.26
CA SER A 178 -9.34 6.32 19.59
C SER A 178 -9.35 5.08 20.49
N ALA A 179 -9.01 3.91 19.94
CA ALA A 179 -8.97 2.62 20.63
C ALA A 179 -7.73 2.41 21.52
#